data_AF-T1G7M3-F1
#
_entry.id   AF-T1G7M3-F1
#
_cell.length_a   1.000
_cell.length_b   1.000
_cell.length_c   1.000
_cell.angle_alpha   90.00
_cell.angle_beta   90.00
_cell.angle_gamma   90.00
#
_symmetry.space_group_name_H-M   'P 1'
#
loop_
_entity.id
_entity.type
_entity.pdbx_description
1 polymer ?
#
loop_
_entity_poly.entity_id
_entity_poly.type
_entity_poly.pdbx_seq_one_letter_code
_entity_poly.pdbx_strand_id
1 'polypeptide(L)'
;RWPVNILTVNAFYSLATNEIIITPTFLQPPFISKTRPKSINYGALGNIIGHEMSHAFDLNAKRYDKHGNLRNWWSNESEAMYLNKTNCLMHKYNSYYINQTGEFLDGKRTQVENTADDLGLKVAYQVSFCAKITDEGQEKFKQYLHSPYEARVMVTLQNFDEFSQAFNCPESSPMNPTHKCVF
;
A
#
# COMPACT_ATOMS: atom_id res chain seq x y z
N ARG A 1 18.72 -11.48 -20.31
CA ARG A 1 19.11 -10.05 -20.41
C ARG A 1 17.95 -9.25 -19.83
N TRP A 2 18.18 -8.38 -18.85
CA TRP A 2 17.07 -7.62 -18.23
C TRP A 2 16.49 -6.62 -19.24
N PRO A 3 15.16 -6.47 -19.32
CA PRO A 3 14.51 -5.62 -20.33
C PRO A 3 14.64 -4.12 -20.03
N VAL A 4 15.23 -3.75 -18.89
CA VAL A 4 15.32 -2.37 -18.40
C VAL A 4 16.77 -1.95 -18.15
N ASN A 5 17.05 -0.65 -18.31
CA ASN A 5 18.33 -0.06 -17.96
C ASN A 5 18.53 -0.09 -16.44
N ILE A 6 19.64 -0.66 -15.98
CA ILE A 6 19.97 -0.80 -14.56
C ILE A 6 20.20 0.55 -13.83
N LEU A 7 20.40 1.64 -14.58
CA LEU A 7 20.59 2.99 -14.04
C LEU A 7 19.26 3.75 -13.87
N THR A 8 18.16 3.21 -14.38
CA THR A 8 16.84 3.83 -14.22
C THR A 8 16.42 3.73 -12.76
N VAL A 9 15.99 4.82 -12.13
CA VAL A 9 15.42 4.79 -10.78
C VAL A 9 13.94 4.40 -10.90
N ASN A 10 13.65 3.11 -11.02
CA ASN A 10 12.27 2.63 -11.08
C ASN A 10 12.08 1.16 -10.66
N ALA A 11 10.83 0.77 -10.47
CA ALA A 11 10.37 -0.62 -10.37
C ALA A 11 9.34 -0.90 -11.47
N PHE A 12 9.15 -2.18 -11.82
CA PHE A 12 8.26 -2.60 -12.90
C PHE A 12 7.68 -3.99 -12.65
N TYR A 13 6.52 -4.25 -13.23
CA TYR A 13 5.97 -5.58 -13.39
C TYR A 13 5.95 -6.01 -14.87
N SER A 14 6.44 -7.21 -15.15
CA SER A 14 6.47 -7.81 -16.48
C SER A 14 5.41 -8.90 -16.60
N LEU A 15 4.37 -8.64 -17.39
CA LEU A 15 3.30 -9.62 -17.66
C LEU A 15 3.80 -10.88 -18.36
N ALA A 16 4.71 -10.72 -19.34
CA ALA A 16 5.17 -11.82 -20.19
C ALA A 16 6.01 -12.84 -19.41
N THR A 17 6.75 -12.39 -18.40
CA THR A 17 7.61 -13.24 -17.57
C THR A 17 7.03 -13.48 -16.18
N ASN A 18 5.95 -12.78 -15.80
CA ASN A 18 5.38 -12.77 -14.46
C ASN A 18 6.42 -12.44 -13.38
N GLU A 19 7.17 -11.36 -13.59
CA GLU A 19 8.29 -10.96 -12.74
C GLU A 19 8.14 -9.51 -12.27
N ILE A 20 8.49 -9.27 -11.01
CA ILE A 20 8.71 -7.92 -10.47
C ILE A 20 10.21 -7.60 -10.65
N ILE A 21 10.49 -6.45 -11.24
CA ILE A 21 11.83 -5.99 -11.57
C ILE A 21 12.09 -4.71 -10.78
N ILE A 22 13.00 -4.79 -9.81
CA ILE A 22 13.46 -3.62 -9.04
C ILE A 22 14.88 -3.32 -9.43
N THR A 23 15.12 -2.11 -9.93
CA THR A 23 16.45 -1.68 -10.35
C THR A 23 17.36 -1.45 -9.12
N PRO A 24 18.67 -1.72 -9.22
CA PRO A 24 19.61 -1.46 -8.12
C PRO A 24 19.63 0.01 -7.68
N THR A 25 19.47 0.94 -8.63
CA THR A 25 19.38 2.38 -8.39
C THR A 25 18.11 2.80 -7.64
N PHE A 26 17.09 1.95 -7.54
CA PHE A 26 15.92 2.20 -6.70
C PHE A 26 16.18 1.86 -5.22
N LEU A 27 17.16 0.99 -4.93
CA LEU A 27 17.46 0.48 -3.58
C LEU A 27 18.37 1.44 -2.79
N GLN A 28 17.97 2.70 -2.71
CA GLN A 28 18.68 3.75 -1.97
C GLN A 28 17.70 4.65 -1.20
N PRO A 29 18.16 5.52 -0.28
CA PRO A 29 17.31 6.53 0.32
C PRO A 29 16.65 7.41 -0.75
N PRO A 30 15.37 7.81 -0.60
CA PRO A 30 14.52 7.63 0.59
C PRO A 30 13.82 6.26 0.72
N PHE A 31 13.92 5.38 -0.28
CA PHE A 31 13.14 4.14 -0.40
C PHE A 31 13.59 3.02 0.54
N ILE A 32 14.90 2.85 0.73
CA ILE A 32 15.46 1.89 1.68
C ILE A 32 16.74 2.44 2.31
N SER A 33 16.88 2.24 3.63
CA SER A 33 18.13 2.51 4.34
C SER A 33 18.35 1.51 5.46
N LYS A 34 19.60 1.09 5.65
CA LYS A 34 20.01 0.27 6.80
C LYS A 34 19.96 1.04 8.12
N THR A 35 20.01 2.37 8.08
CA THR A 35 20.05 3.23 9.27
C THR A 35 18.67 3.65 9.78
N ARG A 36 17.59 3.32 9.05
CA ARG A 36 16.21 3.69 9.41
C ARG A 36 15.47 2.51 10.05
N PRO A 37 14.45 2.78 10.90
CA PRO A 37 13.56 1.73 11.40
C PRO A 37 12.99 0.89 10.26
N LYS A 38 12.87 -0.42 10.47
CA LYS A 38 12.34 -1.36 9.48
C LYS A 38 10.94 -0.95 8.99
N SER A 39 10.11 -0.35 9.85
CA SER A 39 8.79 0.16 9.48
C SER A 39 8.84 1.20 8.36
N ILE A 40 9.87 2.05 8.33
CA ILE A 40 10.04 3.04 7.25
C ILE A 40 10.42 2.32 5.94
N ASN A 41 11.26 1.28 6.01
CA ASN A 41 11.60 0.50 4.82
C ASN A 41 10.40 -0.32 4.31
N TYR A 42 9.58 -0.88 5.19
CA TYR A 42 8.34 -1.58 4.80
C TYR A 42 7.30 -0.60 4.25
N GLY A 43 7.18 0.58 4.84
CA GLY A 43 6.30 1.64 4.34
C GLY A 43 6.72 2.16 2.96
N ALA A 44 8.03 2.34 2.73
CA ALA A 44 8.54 2.86 1.46
C ALA A 44 8.75 1.75 0.43
N LEU A 45 9.78 0.91 0.57
CA LEU A 45 10.06 -0.15 -0.40
C LEU A 45 8.96 -1.23 -0.41
N GLY A 46 8.39 -1.58 0.73
CA GLY A 46 7.32 -2.58 0.79
C GLY A 46 6.03 -2.14 0.08
N ASN A 47 5.71 -0.84 0.10
CA ASN A 47 4.62 -0.27 -0.69
C ASN A 47 4.87 -0.44 -2.20
N ILE A 48 6.07 -0.10 -2.67
CA ILE A 48 6.44 -0.24 -4.08
C ILE A 48 6.41 -1.70 -4.52
N ILE A 49 6.94 -2.62 -3.71
CA ILE A 49 6.85 -4.06 -4.02
C ILE A 49 5.38 -4.51 -4.10
N GLY A 50 4.55 -4.04 -3.17
CA GLY A 50 3.12 -4.33 -3.19
C GLY A 50 2.40 -3.75 -4.42
N HIS A 51 2.77 -2.54 -4.84
CA HIS A 51 2.31 -1.91 -6.07
C HIS A 51 2.67 -2.77 -7.29
N GLU A 52 3.95 -3.11 -7.48
CA GLU A 52 4.36 -3.93 -8.64
C GLU A 52 3.73 -5.33 -8.62
N MET A 53 3.57 -5.93 -7.44
CA MET A 53 2.91 -7.22 -7.31
C MET A 53 1.43 -7.15 -7.71
N SER A 54 0.77 -6.03 -7.44
CA SER A 54 -0.65 -5.86 -7.76
C SER A 54 -0.92 -5.79 -9.27
N HIS A 55 0.06 -5.37 -10.07
CA HIS A 55 -0.02 -5.41 -11.53
C HIS A 55 -0.14 -6.83 -12.07
N ALA A 56 0.14 -7.89 -11.29
CA ALA A 56 -0.18 -9.27 -11.67
C ALA A 56 -1.70 -9.55 -11.70
N PHE A 57 -2.50 -8.70 -11.05
CA PHE A 57 -3.93 -8.89 -10.80
C PHE A 57 -4.78 -7.73 -11.30
N ASP A 58 -4.19 -6.78 -12.03
CA ASP A 58 -4.93 -5.64 -12.56
C ASP A 58 -5.91 -6.03 -13.69
N LEU A 59 -6.67 -5.04 -14.17
CA LEU A 59 -7.70 -5.23 -15.19
C LEU A 59 -7.17 -5.84 -16.50
N ASN A 60 -5.90 -5.62 -16.83
CA ASN A 60 -5.25 -6.21 -17.99
C ASN A 60 -4.65 -7.58 -17.66
N ALA A 61 -3.98 -7.66 -16.52
CA ALA A 61 -3.19 -8.80 -16.09
C ALA A 61 -4.00 -10.01 -15.64
N LYS A 62 -5.22 -9.80 -15.13
CA LYS A 62 -6.15 -10.88 -14.73
C LYS A 62 -6.42 -11.91 -15.84
N ARG A 63 -6.13 -11.56 -17.10
CA ARG A 63 -6.29 -12.42 -18.28
C ARG A 63 -5.08 -13.33 -18.53
N TYR A 64 -4.02 -13.20 -17.75
CA TYR A 64 -2.77 -13.93 -17.90
C TYR A 64 -2.60 -14.88 -16.71
N ASP A 65 -2.26 -16.14 -16.98
CA ASP A 65 -1.95 -17.10 -15.95
C ASP A 65 -0.53 -16.91 -15.38
N LYS A 66 -0.15 -17.74 -14.41
CA LYS A 66 1.16 -17.69 -13.73
C LYS A 66 2.38 -17.84 -14.65
N HIS A 67 2.20 -18.26 -15.90
CA HIS A 67 3.25 -18.42 -16.90
C HIS A 67 3.24 -17.29 -17.95
N GLY A 68 2.38 -16.28 -17.79
CA GLY A 68 2.24 -15.19 -18.75
C GLY A 68 1.40 -15.56 -19.98
N ASN A 69 0.62 -16.66 -19.95
CA ASN A 69 -0.24 -17.05 -21.07
C ASN A 69 -1.64 -16.45 -20.92
N LEU A 70 -2.24 -16.01 -22.03
CA LEU A 70 -3.64 -15.57 -22.07
C LEU A 70 -4.58 -16.74 -21.75
N ARG A 71 -5.14 -16.72 -20.54
CA ARG A 71 -6.08 -17.72 -20.06
C ARG A 71 -6.97 -17.08 -19.01
N ASN A 72 -8.29 -17.23 -19.15
CA ASN A 72 -9.19 -16.87 -18.07
C ASN A 72 -9.09 -17.92 -16.95
N TRP A 73 -8.66 -17.47 -15.77
CA TRP A 73 -8.56 -18.29 -14.55
C TRP A 73 -9.43 -17.75 -13.42
N TRP A 74 -10.23 -16.70 -13.68
CA TRP A 74 -11.17 -16.12 -12.74
C TRP A 74 -12.57 -16.70 -12.97
N SER A 75 -13.32 -16.90 -11.88
CA SER A 75 -14.76 -17.16 -11.97
C SER A 75 -15.51 -15.86 -12.28
N ASN A 76 -16.69 -15.96 -12.88
CA ASN A 76 -17.52 -14.80 -13.21
C ASN A 76 -17.88 -13.99 -11.95
N GLU A 77 -18.12 -14.67 -10.83
CA GLU A 77 -18.44 -14.05 -9.54
C GLU A 77 -17.24 -13.25 -9.01
N SER A 78 -16.05 -13.83 -9.07
CA SER A 78 -14.81 -13.19 -8.62
C SER A 78 -14.50 -11.94 -9.45
N GLU A 79 -14.69 -12.04 -10.77
CA GLU A 79 -14.54 -10.92 -11.69
C GLU A 79 -15.54 -9.80 -11.39
N ALA A 80 -16.81 -10.13 -11.18
CA ALA A 80 -17.83 -9.14 -10.83
C ALA A 80 -17.51 -8.42 -9.52
N MET A 81 -17.05 -9.16 -8.49
CA MET A 81 -16.64 -8.58 -7.22
C MET A 81 -15.44 -7.65 -7.35
N TYR A 82 -14.45 -8.04 -8.17
CA TYR A 82 -13.27 -7.22 -8.44
C TYR A 82 -13.62 -5.94 -9.18
N LEU A 83 -14.46 -6.03 -10.22
CA LEU A 83 -14.94 -4.88 -10.97
C LEU A 83 -15.74 -3.92 -10.08
N ASN A 84 -16.57 -4.43 -9.17
CA ASN A 84 -17.30 -3.59 -8.22
C ASN A 84 -16.35 -2.77 -7.32
N LYS A 85 -15.30 -3.42 -6.78
CA LYS A 85 -14.30 -2.75 -5.92
C LYS A 85 -13.49 -1.71 -6.69
N THR A 86 -13.00 -2.06 -7.88
CA THR A 86 -12.17 -1.16 -8.71
C THR A 86 -12.98 0.00 -9.28
N ASN A 87 -14.26 -0.18 -9.57
CA ASN A 87 -15.16 0.91 -9.97
C ASN A 87 -15.41 1.90 -8.83
N CYS A 88 -15.54 1.42 -7.59
CA CYS A 88 -15.63 2.31 -6.43
C CYS A 88 -14.38 3.21 -6.31
N LEU A 89 -13.18 2.63 -6.50
CA LEU A 89 -11.95 3.40 -6.55
C LEU A 89 -11.97 4.44 -7.69
N MET A 90 -12.30 4.02 -8.91
CA MET A 90 -12.41 4.90 -10.08
C MET A 90 -13.32 6.10 -9.80
N HIS A 91 -14.50 5.89 -9.20
CA HIS A 91 -15.42 6.98 -8.86
C HIS A 91 -14.83 7.96 -7.85
N LYS A 92 -14.09 7.47 -6.83
CA LYS A 92 -13.38 8.36 -5.90
C LYS A 92 -12.35 9.22 -6.62
N TYR A 93 -11.52 8.63 -7.48
CA TYR A 93 -10.51 9.38 -8.22
C TYR A 93 -11.15 10.37 -9.22
N ASN A 94 -12.29 10.03 -9.85
CA ASN A 94 -13.03 10.96 -10.72
C ASN A 94 -13.55 12.21 -9.99
N SER A 95 -13.75 12.13 -8.67
CA SER A 95 -14.19 13.28 -7.86
C SER A 95 -13.04 14.18 -7.39
N TYR A 96 -11.79 13.78 -7.66
CA TYR A 96 -10.61 14.53 -7.24
C TYR A 96 -10.30 15.66 -8.22
N TYR A 97 -10.36 16.90 -7.75
CA TYR A 97 -10.08 18.09 -8.55
C TYR A 97 -8.61 18.51 -8.42
N ILE A 98 -7.93 18.72 -9.55
CA ILE A 98 -6.51 19.09 -9.60
C ILE A 98 -6.39 20.58 -9.90
N ASN A 99 -6.22 21.39 -8.85
CA ASN A 99 -6.12 22.86 -8.93
C ASN A 99 -5.08 23.36 -9.96
N GLN A 100 -3.97 22.64 -10.13
CA GLN A 100 -2.87 23.01 -11.02
C GLN A 100 -3.24 22.91 -12.50
N THR A 101 -4.16 21.99 -12.84
CA THR A 101 -4.60 21.76 -14.22
C THR A 101 -5.98 22.36 -14.49
N GLY A 102 -6.75 22.62 -13.43
CA GLY A 102 -8.12 23.09 -13.54
C GLY A 102 -9.12 21.99 -13.88
N GLU A 103 -8.71 20.71 -13.87
CA GLU A 103 -9.50 19.57 -14.31
C GLU A 103 -9.72 18.55 -13.18
N PHE A 104 -10.77 17.74 -13.32
CA PHE A 104 -10.94 16.53 -12.50
C PHE A 104 -10.03 15.42 -13.03
N LEU A 105 -9.48 14.62 -12.12
CA LEU A 105 -8.68 13.47 -12.48
C LEU A 105 -9.54 12.45 -13.24
N ASP A 106 -9.03 11.95 -14.37
CA ASP A 106 -9.64 10.82 -15.07
C ASP A 106 -9.25 9.50 -14.37
N GLY A 107 -10.05 9.13 -13.38
CA GLY A 107 -9.91 7.90 -12.61
C GLY A 107 -10.11 6.63 -13.42
N LYS A 108 -10.75 6.70 -14.61
CA LYS A 108 -10.84 5.56 -15.53
C LYS A 108 -9.50 5.35 -16.24
N ARG A 109 -8.88 6.43 -16.70
CA ARG A 109 -7.55 6.39 -17.33
C ARG A 109 -6.47 5.91 -16.37
N THR A 110 -6.54 6.30 -15.09
CA THR A 110 -5.52 5.94 -14.08
C THR A 110 -5.91 4.75 -13.21
N GLN A 111 -6.97 4.02 -13.54
CA GLN A 111 -7.58 3.01 -12.66
C GLN A 111 -6.61 1.89 -12.24
N VAL A 112 -5.75 1.45 -13.16
CA VAL A 112 -4.76 0.38 -12.93
C VAL A 112 -3.75 0.82 -11.87
N GLU A 113 -3.07 1.95 -12.09
CA GLU A 113 -2.09 2.53 -11.16
C GLU A 113 -2.72 2.86 -9.80
N ASN A 114 -3.90 3.47 -9.81
CA ASN A 114 -4.62 3.82 -8.59
C ASN A 114 -4.99 2.60 -7.74
N THR A 115 -5.33 1.48 -8.38
CA THR A 115 -5.59 0.21 -7.70
C THR A 115 -4.29 -0.39 -7.17
N ALA A 116 -3.19 -0.24 -7.91
CA ALA A 116 -1.89 -0.70 -7.48
C ALA A 116 -1.36 0.05 -6.27
N ASP A 117 -1.55 1.37 -6.22
CA ASP A 117 -1.19 2.20 -5.08
C ASP A 117 -2.00 1.85 -3.82
N ASP A 118 -3.32 1.67 -3.95
CA ASP A 118 -4.19 1.30 -2.84
C ASP A 118 -3.80 -0.07 -2.26
N LEU A 119 -3.56 -1.05 -3.13
CA LEU A 119 -3.12 -2.39 -2.72
C LEU A 119 -1.70 -2.38 -2.14
N GLY A 120 -0.78 -1.65 -2.76
CA GLY A 120 0.59 -1.51 -2.28
C GLY A 120 0.64 -0.89 -0.88
N LEU A 121 -0.14 0.17 -0.65
CA LEU A 121 -0.25 0.81 0.65
C LEU A 121 -0.89 -0.12 1.68
N LYS A 122 -1.93 -0.87 1.31
CA LYS A 122 -2.56 -1.86 2.18
C LYS A 122 -1.60 -2.96 2.60
N VAL A 123 -0.81 -3.49 1.66
CA VAL A 123 0.23 -4.50 1.94
C VAL A 123 1.32 -3.92 2.85
N ALA A 124 1.81 -2.72 2.56
CA ALA A 124 2.83 -2.06 3.38
C ALA A 124 2.35 -1.79 4.81
N TYR A 125 1.10 -1.36 4.97
CA TYR A 125 0.45 -1.19 6.26
C TYR A 125 0.36 -2.53 6.99
N GLN A 126 -0.21 -3.56 6.36
CA GLN A 126 -0.35 -4.88 6.97
C GLN A 126 1.01 -5.49 7.38
N VAL A 127 2.05 -5.37 6.55
CA VAL A 127 3.38 -5.89 6.89
C VAL A 127 4.03 -5.09 8.03
N SER A 128 3.81 -3.76 8.07
CA SER A 128 4.35 -2.90 9.12
C SER A 128 3.70 -3.14 10.49
N PHE A 129 2.42 -3.51 10.52
CA PHE A 129 1.63 -3.62 11.74
C PHE A 129 1.27 -5.07 12.15
N CYS A 130 1.24 -6.03 11.23
CA CYS A 130 0.92 -7.44 11.52
C CYS A 130 2.15 -8.34 11.64
N ALA A 131 3.36 -7.77 11.73
CA ALA A 131 4.57 -8.55 11.96
C ALA A 131 4.55 -9.18 13.37
N LYS A 132 4.46 -10.51 13.44
CA LYS A 132 4.46 -11.27 14.70
C LYS A 132 5.81 -11.12 15.40
N ILE A 133 5.82 -10.53 16.59
CA ILE A 133 7.01 -10.46 17.45
C ILE A 133 7.29 -11.88 17.97
N THR A 134 8.52 -12.37 17.79
CA THR A 134 8.94 -13.68 18.33
C THR A 134 8.95 -13.66 19.86
N ASP A 135 8.83 -14.81 20.51
CA ASP A 135 8.82 -14.89 21.98
C ASP A 135 10.09 -14.26 22.60
N GLU A 136 11.25 -14.46 21.97
CA GLU A 136 12.51 -13.79 22.35
C GLU A 136 12.46 -12.26 22.15
N GLY A 137 11.77 -11.81 21.10
CA GLY A 137 11.51 -10.39 20.84
C GLY A 137 10.57 -9.76 21.88
N GLN A 138 9.60 -10.52 22.41
CA GLN A 138 8.69 -10.07 23.46
C GLN A 138 9.40 -9.87 24.81
N GLU A 139 10.31 -10.78 25.18
CA GLU A 139 11.08 -10.61 26.42
C GLU A 139 12.06 -9.42 26.33
N LYS A 140 12.71 -9.23 25.18
CA LYS A 140 13.53 -8.02 24.95
C LYS A 140 12.67 -6.76 24.95
N PHE A 141 11.44 -6.83 24.42
CA PHE A 141 10.51 -5.70 24.37
C PHE A 141 10.20 -5.12 25.76
N LYS A 142 10.05 -5.97 26.79
CA LYS A 142 9.80 -5.54 28.18
C LYS A 142 10.91 -4.66 28.78
N GLN A 143 12.11 -4.67 28.19
CA GLN A 143 13.26 -3.89 28.64
C GLN A 143 13.43 -2.57 27.87
N TYR A 144 12.68 -2.35 26.79
CA TYR A 144 12.75 -1.10 26.03
C TYR A 144 11.90 -0.02 26.68
N LEU A 145 12.46 1.19 26.80
CA LEU A 145 11.77 2.38 27.33
C LEU A 145 10.62 2.86 26.43
N HIS A 146 10.54 2.38 25.19
CA HIS A 146 9.57 2.85 24.20
C HIS A 146 8.39 1.89 24.08
N SER A 147 7.16 2.43 24.02
CA SER A 147 5.94 1.68 23.73
C SER A 147 6.02 0.95 22.36
N PRO A 148 5.22 -0.13 22.15
CA PRO A 148 5.21 -0.86 20.88
C PRO A 148 4.88 0.07 19.72
N TYR A 149 5.45 -0.18 18.54
CA TYR A 149 5.26 0.70 17.39
C TYR A 149 3.78 0.90 17.02
N GLU A 150 2.98 -0.17 17.08
CA GLU A 150 1.53 -0.09 16.89
C GLU A 150 0.86 0.86 17.89
N ALA A 151 1.15 0.73 19.19
CA ALA A 151 0.62 1.63 20.21
C ALA A 151 1.07 3.08 20.00
N ARG A 152 2.32 3.30 19.56
CA ARG A 152 2.84 4.65 19.28
C ARG A 152 2.12 5.35 18.14
N VAL A 153 1.56 4.61 17.20
CA VAL A 153 0.75 5.17 16.11
C VAL A 153 -0.71 5.27 16.54
N MET A 154 -1.29 4.15 17.00
CA MET A 154 -2.71 4.06 17.31
C MET A 154 -3.12 4.95 18.49
N VAL A 155 -2.41 4.88 19.62
CA VAL A 155 -2.71 5.67 20.82
C VAL A 155 -2.45 7.16 20.59
N THR A 156 -1.46 7.50 19.77
CA THR A 156 -1.19 8.90 19.41
C THR A 156 -2.31 9.46 18.56
N LEU A 157 -2.71 8.76 17.49
CA LEU A 157 -3.77 9.21 16.56
C LEU A 157 -5.15 9.29 17.23
N GLN A 158 -5.41 8.46 18.25
CA GLN A 158 -6.64 8.54 19.06
C GLN A 158 -6.85 9.93 19.68
N ASN A 159 -5.78 10.66 20.00
CA ASN A 159 -5.84 11.97 20.64
C ASN A 159 -6.06 13.15 19.68
N PHE A 160 -6.08 12.93 18.36
CA PHE A 160 -6.28 13.99 17.36
C PHE A 160 -7.68 13.96 16.78
N ASP A 161 -8.41 15.06 16.92
CA ASP A 161 -9.76 15.18 16.35
C ASP A 161 -9.71 15.28 14.82
N GLU A 162 -8.67 15.90 14.27
CA GLU A 162 -8.45 16.03 12.84
C GLU A 162 -8.30 14.66 12.18
N PHE A 163 -7.66 13.71 12.87
CA PHE A 163 -7.56 12.34 12.39
C PHE A 163 -8.94 11.67 12.37
N SER A 164 -9.68 11.73 13.49
CA SER A 164 -11.01 11.13 13.56
C SER A 164 -11.98 11.74 12.53
N GLN A 165 -11.87 13.05 12.26
CA GLN A 165 -12.67 13.75 11.25
C GLN A 165 -12.27 13.35 9.82
N ALA A 166 -10.97 13.34 9.50
CA ALA A 166 -10.48 13.00 8.16
C ALA A 166 -10.89 11.57 7.73
N PHE A 167 -11.02 10.67 8.70
CA PHE A 167 -11.38 9.26 8.46
C PHE A 167 -12.81 8.90 8.88
N ASN A 168 -13.65 9.89 9.21
CA ASN A 168 -15.03 9.70 9.67
C ASN A 168 -15.16 8.61 10.75
N CYS A 169 -14.24 8.60 11.72
CA CYS A 169 -14.26 7.65 12.82
C CYS A 169 -15.46 7.95 13.73
N PRO A 170 -16.38 6.99 13.96
CA PRO A 170 -17.53 7.20 14.84
C PRO A 170 -17.08 7.58 16.25
N GLU A 171 -17.85 8.44 16.92
CA GLU A 171 -17.59 8.78 18.31
C GLU A 171 -17.62 7.52 19.19
N SER A 172 -16.71 7.46 20.18
CA SER A 172 -16.48 6.28 21.02
C SER A 172 -15.92 5.04 20.30
N SER A 173 -15.54 5.14 19.02
CA SER A 173 -14.83 4.04 18.34
C SER A 173 -13.37 3.92 18.82
N PRO A 174 -12.69 2.78 18.58
CA PRO A 174 -11.32 2.57 19.04
C PRO A 174 -10.31 3.63 18.55
N MET A 175 -10.59 4.33 17.45
CA MET A 175 -9.74 5.39 16.90
C MET A 175 -10.32 6.80 17.09
N ASN A 176 -11.42 6.92 17.83
CA ASN A 176 -12.02 8.18 18.25
C ASN A 176 -12.64 8.03 19.66
N PRO A 177 -11.81 7.79 20.68
CA PRO A 177 -12.29 7.66 22.06
C PRO A 177 -12.82 8.99 22.57
N THR A 178 -13.78 8.94 23.50
CA THR A 178 -14.36 10.14 24.13
C THR A 178 -13.37 10.87 25.05
N HIS A 179 -12.42 10.13 25.63
CA HIS A 179 -11.34 10.72 26.42
C HIS A 179 -10.07 10.80 25.57
N LYS A 180 -9.67 12.04 25.25
CA LYS A 180 -8.47 12.35 24.48
C LYS A 180 -7.48 13.10 25.36
N CYS A 181 -6.23 12.66 25.35
CA CYS A 181 -5.15 13.31 26.06
C CYS A 181 -4.53 14.37 25.14
N VAL A 182 -4.86 15.63 25.39
CA VAL A 182 -4.31 16.78 24.65
C VAL A 182 -3.32 17.50 25.57
N PHE A 183 -2.14 17.82 25.05
CA PHE A 183 -1.12 18.63 25.73
C PHE A 183 -1.15 20.06 25.20
#